data_AF-A0A353X1R3-F1
#
_entry.id   AF-A0A353X1R3-F1
#
_cell.length_a   1.000
_cell.length_b   1.000
_cell.length_c   1.000
_cell.angle_alpha   90.00
_cell.angle_beta   90.00
_cell.angle_gamma   90.00
#
_symmetry.space_group_name_H-M   'P 1'
#
loop_
_entity.id
_entity.type
_entity.pdbx_description
1 polymer ?
#
loop_
_entity_poly.entity_id
_entity_poly.type
_entity_poly.pdbx_seq_one_letter_code
_entity_poly.pdbx_strand_id
1 'polypeptide(L)'
;MKFFKIIIFTFSLFLLIDEANAQRYKREGMGGLEMVSFEAYRNGSMIEFSWEINTTRELSSIEIVKGTEKEQSNDIEWKVIKTISEGENQYIDFQPKSGQMHYKLILTGSDGTRKEYEPDYRIKGKS
;
A
#
# COMPACT_ATOMS: atom_id res chain seq x y z
N MET A 1 43.61 -3.09 -49.42
CA MET A 1 44.26 -1.99 -48.69
C MET A 1 43.16 -1.20 -47.98
N LYS A 2 43.21 -1.14 -46.64
CA LYS A 2 42.47 -0.24 -45.71
C LYS A 2 40.93 -0.45 -45.68
N PHE A 3 40.38 -1.08 -44.63
CA PHE A 3 40.04 -0.52 -43.30
C PHE A 3 39.19 0.76 -43.43
N PHE A 4 38.07 1.01 -42.76
CA PHE A 4 37.54 0.55 -41.48
C PHE A 4 36.12 1.13 -41.31
N LYS A 5 35.27 0.43 -40.55
CA LYS A 5 34.27 0.96 -39.59
C LYS A 5 33.35 2.09 -40.03
N ILE A 6 32.07 1.77 -40.28
CA ILE A 6 30.95 2.50 -39.68
C ILE A 6 29.93 1.46 -39.19
N ILE A 7 30.27 0.84 -38.06
CA ILE A 7 29.29 0.36 -37.08
C ILE A 7 29.01 1.59 -36.22
N ILE A 8 27.78 1.70 -35.70
CA ILE A 8 27.26 2.76 -34.80
C ILE A 8 26.53 3.89 -35.55
N PHE A 9 25.34 3.57 -36.06
CA PHE A 9 24.25 4.57 -36.16
C PHE A 9 22.87 3.90 -36.02
N THR A 10 22.74 3.02 -35.02
CA THR A 10 21.46 2.39 -34.64
C THR A 10 21.29 2.41 -33.12
N PHE A 11 21.73 3.49 -32.47
CA PHE A 11 21.64 3.66 -31.01
C PHE A 11 21.21 5.08 -30.61
N SER A 12 20.24 5.65 -31.33
CA SER A 12 19.72 6.99 -31.06
C SER A 12 18.19 7.08 -31.17
N LEU A 13 17.48 5.95 -31.15
CA LEU A 13 16.00 5.90 -31.22
C LEU A 13 15.34 5.21 -30.03
N PHE A 14 15.94 5.30 -28.83
CA PHE A 14 15.36 4.73 -27.59
C PHE A 14 15.53 5.59 -26.33
N LEU A 15 15.81 6.89 -26.45
CA LEU A 15 15.97 7.80 -25.29
C LEU A 15 14.97 8.97 -25.27
N LEU A 16 13.75 8.77 -25.77
CA LEU A 16 12.66 9.77 -25.72
C LEU A 16 11.36 9.23 -25.10
N ILE A 17 11.45 8.20 -24.26
CA ILE A 17 10.30 7.68 -23.51
C ILE A 17 10.71 7.47 -22.06
N ASP A 18 11.08 8.53 -21.34
CA ASP A 18 11.20 8.43 -19.88
C ASP A 18 10.92 9.73 -19.10
N GLU A 19 10.28 10.73 -19.71
CA GLU A 19 9.88 11.96 -19.00
C GLU A 19 8.35 12.17 -18.92
N ALA A 20 7.55 11.18 -19.31
CA ALA A 20 6.08 11.28 -19.21
C ALA A 20 5.47 10.66 -17.94
N ASN A 21 6.25 9.96 -17.11
CA ASN A 21 5.71 9.23 -15.94
C ASN A 21 6.18 9.72 -14.57
N ALA A 22 6.96 10.79 -14.49
CA ALA A 22 7.64 11.16 -13.25
C ALA A 22 7.19 12.50 -12.63
N GLN A 23 5.93 12.93 -12.77
CA GLN A 23 5.40 14.03 -11.94
C GLN A 23 3.91 13.87 -11.62
N ARG A 24 3.56 12.81 -10.88
CA ARG A 24 2.39 12.86 -9.98
C ARG A 24 2.74 13.76 -8.79
N TYR A 25 2.79 15.06 -9.00
CA TYR A 25 2.80 16.00 -7.88
C TYR A 25 1.38 16.06 -7.30
N LYS A 26 1.27 15.29 -6.22
CA LYS A 26 0.28 15.34 -5.14
C LYS A 26 -0.38 16.71 -5.05
N ARG A 27 -1.68 16.76 -5.33
CA ARG A 27 -2.55 17.88 -4.98
C ARG A 27 -2.59 17.93 -3.45
N GLU A 28 -1.74 18.74 -2.84
CA GLU A 28 -1.90 19.14 -1.43
C GLU A 28 -3.17 19.99 -1.35
N GLY A 29 -4.32 19.31 -1.25
CA GLY A 29 -5.51 19.92 -0.68
C GLY A 29 -5.18 20.25 0.78
N MET A 30 -5.55 21.45 1.20
CA MET A 30 -5.44 21.99 2.56
C MET A 30 -5.89 20.96 3.61
N GLY A 31 -4.98 20.08 3.99
CA GLY A 31 -5.28 18.84 4.69
C GLY A 31 -4.81 18.96 6.11
N GLY A 32 -5.70 18.69 7.05
CA GLY A 32 -5.36 18.53 8.46
C GLY A 32 -4.12 17.66 8.65
N LEU A 33 -3.36 17.93 9.71
CA LEU A 33 -2.25 17.08 10.11
C LEU A 33 -2.79 15.66 10.34
N GLU A 34 -2.26 14.69 9.61
CA GLU A 34 -2.65 13.28 9.71
C GLU A 34 -1.38 12.43 9.71
N MET A 35 -1.10 11.84 10.86
CA MET A 35 -0.04 10.87 11.06
C MET A 35 -0.67 9.53 11.37
N VAL A 36 -0.29 8.51 10.60
CA VAL A 36 -0.82 7.15 10.76
C VAL A 36 0.37 6.20 10.89
N SER A 37 0.43 5.49 12.00
CA SER A 37 1.26 4.30 12.15
C SER A 37 0.37 3.09 11.96
N PHE A 38 0.73 2.19 11.04
CA PHE A 38 0.03 0.94 10.82
C PHE A 38 1.08 -0.17 10.72
N GLU A 39 1.03 -1.12 11.64
CA GLU A 39 2.01 -2.21 11.73
C GLU A 39 1.29 -3.55 11.62
N ALA A 40 1.94 -4.53 10.98
CA ALA A 40 1.44 -5.89 10.85
C ALA A 40 2.53 -6.89 11.26
N TYR A 41 2.26 -7.70 12.27
CA TYR A 41 3.18 -8.69 12.81
C TYR A 41 2.72 -10.10 12.43
N ARG A 42 3.58 -10.84 11.72
CA ARG A 42 3.39 -12.29 11.55
C ARG A 42 3.72 -13.00 12.86
N ASN A 43 2.71 -13.61 13.48
CA ASN A 43 2.85 -14.47 14.65
C ASN A 43 2.35 -15.88 14.32
N GLY A 44 3.27 -16.77 13.94
CA GLY A 44 2.93 -18.12 13.51
C GLY A 44 2.04 -18.13 12.26
N SER A 45 0.81 -18.62 12.40
CA SER A 45 -0.19 -18.68 11.33
C SER A 45 -1.13 -17.48 11.30
N MET A 46 -0.93 -16.48 12.14
CA MET A 46 -1.82 -15.31 12.28
C MET A 46 -1.07 -14.02 11.92
N ILE A 47 -1.83 -12.97 11.64
CA ILE A 47 -1.32 -11.60 11.48
C ILE A 47 -1.95 -10.72 12.57
N GLU A 48 -1.13 -10.13 13.41
CA GLU A 48 -1.53 -9.15 14.42
C GLU A 48 -1.33 -7.75 13.83
N PHE A 49 -2.38 -6.94 13.83
CA PHE A 49 -2.35 -5.56 13.38
C PHE A 49 -2.42 -4.63 14.57
N SER A 50 -1.66 -3.54 14.51
CA SER A 50 -1.78 -2.41 15.42
C SER A 50 -1.73 -1.10 14.66
N TRP A 51 -2.46 -0.10 15.13
CA TRP A 51 -2.45 1.22 14.51
C TRP A 51 -2.52 2.35 15.54
N GLU A 52 -1.99 3.49 15.13
CA GLU A 52 -2.15 4.77 15.81
C GLU A 52 -2.53 5.81 14.75
N ILE A 53 -3.63 6.51 14.98
CA ILE A 53 -4.16 7.50 14.04
C ILE A 53 -4.26 8.82 14.78
N ASN A 54 -3.38 9.76 14.43
CA ASN A 54 -3.41 11.13 14.91
C ASN A 54 -3.84 12.01 13.75
N THR A 55 -5.11 12.40 13.73
CA THR A 55 -5.69 13.22 12.65
C THR A 55 -6.56 14.32 13.22
N THR A 56 -6.54 15.48 12.58
CA THR A 56 -7.50 16.57 12.87
C THR A 56 -8.77 16.46 12.02
N ARG A 57 -8.83 15.48 11.11
CA ARG A 57 -10.00 15.24 10.25
C ARG A 57 -11.03 14.40 11.00
N GLU A 58 -12.29 14.76 10.87
CA GLU A 58 -13.39 13.91 11.32
C GLU A 58 -13.50 12.69 10.40
N LEU A 59 -13.41 11.49 10.98
CA LEU A 59 -13.49 10.23 10.25
C LEU A 59 -14.89 9.64 10.35
N SER A 60 -15.42 9.18 9.23
CA SER A 60 -16.68 8.43 9.16
C SER A 60 -16.46 6.92 9.24
N SER A 61 -15.32 6.43 8.75
CA SER A 61 -14.96 5.02 8.90
C SER A 61 -13.45 4.80 8.91
N ILE A 62 -13.06 3.72 9.58
CA ILE A 62 -11.70 3.20 9.64
C ILE A 62 -11.81 1.70 9.36
N GLU A 63 -11.14 1.23 8.31
CA GLU A 63 -11.30 -0.14 7.81
C GLU A 63 -9.95 -0.81 7.56
N ILE A 64 -9.81 -2.06 7.96
CA ILE A 64 -8.74 -2.93 7.49
C ILE A 64 -9.29 -3.76 6.33
N VAL A 65 -8.61 -3.67 5.19
CA VAL A 65 -8.90 -4.47 4.00
C VAL A 65 -7.79 -5.46 3.72
N LYS A 66 -8.17 -6.60 3.18
CA LYS A 66 -7.29 -7.66 2.73
C LYS A 66 -7.45 -7.85 1.22
N GLY A 67 -6.33 -7.79 0.52
CA GLY A 67 -6.19 -8.14 -0.88
C GLY A 67 -5.86 -9.61 -1.03
N THR A 68 -6.58 -10.31 -1.92
CA THR A 68 -6.25 -11.66 -2.36
C THR A 68 -6.00 -11.64 -3.87
N GLU A 69 -4.84 -12.13 -4.30
CA GLU A 69 -4.54 -12.34 -5.72
C GLU A 69 -5.42 -13.46 -6.28
N LYS A 70 -5.98 -13.25 -7.47
CA LYS A 70 -6.75 -14.29 -8.17
C LYS A 70 -5.79 -15.25 -8.87
N GLU A 71 -6.02 -16.56 -8.75
CA GLU A 71 -5.11 -17.62 -9.25
C GLU A 71 -4.81 -17.56 -10.76
N GLN A 72 -5.56 -16.78 -11.53
CA GLN A 72 -5.48 -16.70 -13.00
C GLN A 72 -5.41 -15.25 -13.53
N SER A 73 -5.30 -14.24 -12.66
CA SER A 73 -5.10 -12.86 -13.09
C SER A 73 -4.18 -12.10 -12.14
N ASN A 74 -3.54 -11.05 -12.64
CA ASN A 74 -2.76 -10.14 -11.80
C ASN A 74 -3.67 -9.18 -10.99
N ASP A 75 -4.96 -9.50 -10.83
CA ASP A 75 -5.91 -8.66 -10.12
C ASP A 75 -5.95 -9.04 -8.64
N ILE A 76 -5.99 -8.02 -7.79
CA ILE A 76 -6.18 -8.17 -6.35
C ILE A 76 -7.64 -7.90 -6.03
N GLU A 77 -8.31 -8.89 -5.45
CA GLU A 77 -9.64 -8.73 -4.86
C GLU A 77 -9.52 -8.22 -3.44
N TRP A 78 -10.05 -7.02 -3.18
CA TRP A 78 -10.01 -6.37 -1.87
C TRP A 78 -11.31 -6.61 -1.11
N LYS A 79 -11.19 -7.05 0.14
CA LYS A 79 -12.33 -7.26 1.05
C LYS A 79 -12.07 -6.60 2.40
N VAL A 80 -13.06 -5.89 2.93
CA VAL A 80 -13.04 -5.41 4.32
C VAL A 80 -13.09 -6.61 5.26
N ILE A 81 -12.09 -6.71 6.14
CA ILE A 81 -12.00 -7.77 7.15
C ILE A 81 -12.30 -7.25 8.56
N LYS A 82 -12.18 -5.94 8.77
CA LYS A 82 -12.53 -5.28 10.03
C LYS A 82 -12.90 -3.82 9.77
N THR A 83 -14.04 -3.40 10.31
CA THR A 83 -14.35 -1.98 10.55
C THR A 83 -14.00 -1.69 12.01
N ILE A 84 -13.22 -0.64 12.24
CA ILE A 84 -12.63 -0.29 13.53
C ILE A 84 -13.59 0.62 14.28
N SER A 85 -13.89 0.24 15.52
CA SER A 85 -14.69 1.05 16.44
C SER A 85 -13.82 2.06 17.18
N GLU A 86 -14.44 3.08 17.76
CA GLU A 86 -13.73 4.06 18.59
C GLU A 86 -12.98 3.38 19.75
N GLY A 87 -11.72 3.76 19.97
CA GLY A 87 -10.85 3.21 21.01
C GLY A 87 -10.20 1.86 20.69
N GLU A 88 -10.57 1.20 19.58
CA GLU A 88 -9.85 0.01 19.11
C GLU A 88 -8.55 0.42 18.40
N ASN A 89 -7.45 -0.27 18.73
CA ASN A 89 -6.14 -0.04 18.13
C ASN A 89 -5.42 -1.33 17.69
N GLN A 90 -6.10 -2.48 17.80
CA GLN A 90 -5.55 -3.79 17.49
C GLN A 90 -6.58 -4.71 16.82
N TYR A 91 -6.11 -5.59 15.95
CA TYR A 91 -6.93 -6.62 15.30
C TYR A 91 -6.07 -7.84 14.96
N ILE A 92 -6.63 -9.05 14.99
CA ILE A 92 -5.91 -10.28 14.62
C ILE A 92 -6.65 -10.96 13.46
N ASP A 93 -5.96 -11.16 12.35
CA ASP A 93 -6.41 -12.07 11.28
C ASP A 93 -5.92 -13.49 11.60
N PHE A 94 -6.86 -14.35 11.98
CA PHE A 94 -6.63 -15.76 12.27
C PHE A 94 -6.55 -16.64 11.02
N GLN A 95 -6.94 -16.12 9.86
CA GLN A 95 -7.00 -16.85 8.60
C GLN A 95 -6.28 -16.10 7.47
N PRO A 96 -5.00 -15.71 7.65
CA PRO A 96 -4.21 -15.15 6.56
C PRO A 96 -4.10 -16.20 5.45
N LYS A 97 -4.55 -15.85 4.23
CA LYS A 97 -4.41 -16.74 3.08
C LYS A 97 -2.93 -16.91 2.77
N SER A 98 -2.55 -18.10 2.29
CA SER A 98 -1.21 -18.38 1.78
C SER A 98 -0.98 -17.63 0.47
N GLY A 99 0.14 -16.91 0.33
CA GLY A 99 0.50 -16.14 -0.86
C GLY A 99 1.10 -14.77 -0.54
N GLN A 100 1.21 -13.90 -1.55
CA GLN A 100 1.50 -12.49 -1.32
C GLN A 100 0.27 -11.84 -0.68
N MET A 101 0.39 -11.52 0.61
CA MET A 101 -0.69 -10.88 1.35
C MET A 101 -0.59 -9.37 1.19
N HIS A 102 -1.68 -8.75 0.76
CA HIS A 102 -1.80 -7.31 0.71
C HIS A 102 -2.80 -6.87 1.76
N TYR A 103 -2.41 -6.00 2.69
CA TYR A 103 -3.30 -5.40 3.68
C TYR A 103 -3.22 -3.89 3.57
N LYS A 104 -4.33 -3.21 3.85
CA LYS A 104 -4.37 -1.74 3.95
C LYS A 104 -5.27 -1.32 5.09
N LEU A 105 -4.89 -0.22 5.73
CA LEU A 105 -5.76 0.57 6.59
C LEU A 105 -6.34 1.70 5.76
N ILE A 106 -7.65 1.89 5.84
CA ILE A 106 -8.40 2.85 5.02
C ILE A 106 -9.14 3.80 5.94
N LEU A 107 -8.84 5.09 5.82
CA LEU A 107 -9.49 6.16 6.57
C LEU A 107 -10.42 6.94 5.64
N THR A 108 -11.72 6.86 5.91
CA THR A 108 -12.75 7.62 5.20
C THR A 108 -13.19 8.80 6.06
N GLY A 109 -13.15 10.01 5.51
CA GLY A 109 -13.54 11.24 6.18
C GLY A 109 -15.05 11.42 6.16
N SER A 110 -15.58 12.29 7.02
CA SER A 110 -16.99 12.71 6.93
C SER A 110 -17.31 13.43 5.61
N ASP A 111 -16.31 14.01 4.96
CA ASP A 111 -16.35 14.60 3.62
C ASP A 111 -16.26 13.56 2.47
N GLY A 112 -16.17 12.26 2.78
CA GLY A 112 -16.02 11.18 1.81
C GLY A 112 -14.60 11.00 1.26
N THR A 113 -13.63 11.79 1.71
CA THR A 113 -12.23 11.61 1.30
C THR A 113 -11.67 10.30 1.84
N ARG A 114 -10.98 9.55 0.98
CA ARG A 114 -10.44 8.22 1.32
C ARG A 114 -8.92 8.22 1.21
N LYS A 115 -8.24 7.76 2.26
CA LYS A 115 -6.78 7.58 2.27
C LYS A 115 -6.44 6.15 2.70
N GLU A 116 -5.45 5.57 2.04
CA GLU A 116 -5.01 4.20 2.23
C GLU A 116 -3.58 4.17 2.76
N TYR A 117 -3.32 3.28 3.72
CA TYR A 117 -2.02 3.10 4.36
C TYR A 117 -1.64 1.64 4.33
N GLU A 118 -0.43 1.36 3.87
CA GLU A 118 0.15 0.01 3.91
C GLU A 118 0.82 -0.22 5.27
N PRO A 119 0.76 -1.44 5.82
CA PRO A 119 1.38 -1.70 7.11
C PRO A 119 2.89 -1.86 6.95
N ASP A 120 3.63 -1.45 7.98
CA ASP A 120 5.00 -1.92 8.19
C ASP A 120 4.96 -3.38 8.64
N TYR A 121 5.42 -4.28 7.77
CA TYR A 121 5.39 -5.72 8.02
C TYR A 121 6.60 -6.17 8.81
N ARG A 122 6.35 -6.84 9.94
CA ARG A 122 7.38 -7.42 10.80
C ARG A 122 7.08 -8.88 11.09
N ILE A 123 8.12 -9.66 11.38
CA ILE A 123 7.97 -11.04 11.85
C ILE A 123 8.26 -11.04 13.34
N LYS A 124 7.31 -11.55 14.15
CA LYS A 124 7.53 -11.71 15.58
C LYS A 124 8.52 -12.86 15.75
N GLY A 125 9.78 -12.53 16.07
CA GLY A 125 10.83 -13.52 16.27
C GLY A 125 10.41 -14.49 17.38
N LYS A 126 10.64 -15.80 17.17
CA LYS A 126 10.68 -16.75 18.29
C LYS A 126 11.83 -16.32 19.18
N SER A 127 11.56 -15.80 20.38
CA SER A 127 12.59 -15.76 21.43
C SER A 127 12.91 -17.17 21.88
#